data_AF-C8BLQ0-F1
#
_entry.id   AF-C8BLQ0-F1
#
_cell.length_a   1.000
_cell.length_b   1.000
_cell.length_c   1.000
_cell.angle_alpha   90.00
_cell.angle_beta   90.00
_cell.angle_gamma   90.00
#
_symmetry.space_group_name_H-M   'P 1'
#
loop_
_entity.id
_entity.type
_entity.pdbx_description
1 polymer ?
#
loop_
_entity_poly.entity_id
_entity_poly.type
_entity_poly.pdbx_seq_one_letter_code
_entity_poly.pdbx_strand_id
1 'polypeptide(L)'
;MRIVQHKHEKGDGSQSREEKKEQEEEFGTVDVKGDKHHQSLLLSGAVTKGDKDFPPEAVKSYHEKPLPTLDNRPPTKQHAIQQPR
;
A
#
# COMPACT_ATOMS: atom_id res chain seq x y z
N MET A 1 39.48 0.47 -3.95
CA MET A 1 38.47 1.55 -4.01
C MET A 1 37.72 1.58 -2.69
N ARG A 2 37.55 2.76 -2.06
CA ARG A 2 36.85 2.93 -0.79
C ARG A 2 35.46 3.52 -1.09
N ILE A 3 34.39 2.84 -0.70
CA ILE A 3 33.02 3.36 -0.87
C ILE A 3 32.67 4.12 0.40
N VAL A 4 32.32 5.40 0.27
CA VAL A 4 31.85 6.24 1.37
C VAL A 4 30.32 6.28 1.30
N GLN A 5 29.65 5.86 2.37
CA GLN A 5 28.20 5.99 2.49
C GLN A 5 27.87 7.42 2.90
N HIS A 6 27.14 8.15 2.06
CA HIS A 6 26.51 9.40 2.48
C HIS A 6 25.24 9.07 3.26
N LYS A 7 25.07 9.73 4.41
CA LYS A 7 23.89 9.60 5.25
C LYS A 7 22.71 10.22 4.50
N HIS A 8 21.70 9.42 4.16
CA HIS A 8 20.43 9.97 3.70
C HIS A 8 19.76 10.67 4.88
N GLU A 9 19.65 11.99 4.82
CA GLU A 9 18.71 12.69 5.68
C GLU A 9 17.33 12.14 5.37
N LYS A 10 16.66 11.64 6.40
CA LYS A 10 15.24 11.27 6.34
C LYS A 10 14.47 12.57 6.13
N GLY A 11 14.39 13.01 4.89
CA GLY A 11 13.37 13.93 4.44
C GLY A 11 12.02 13.23 4.51
N ASP A 12 11.06 14.00 4.98
CA ASP A 12 9.61 13.75 4.99
C ASP A 12 9.03 13.06 6.24
N GLY A 13 8.28 13.86 7.00
CA GLY A 13 7.64 13.44 8.24
C GLY A 13 7.16 14.58 9.14
N SER A 14 7.30 15.84 8.74
CA SER A 14 6.59 16.93 9.41
C SER A 14 5.98 17.84 8.35
N GLN A 15 4.78 17.48 7.89
CA GLN A 15 3.88 18.48 7.32
C GLN A 15 3.86 19.66 8.29
N SER A 16 4.20 20.84 7.79
CA SER A 16 4.28 22.02 8.63
C SER A 16 2.90 22.30 9.22
N ARG A 17 2.86 22.99 10.37
CA ARG A 17 1.61 23.37 11.02
C ARG A 17 0.70 24.18 10.09
N GLU A 18 1.28 24.88 9.09
CA GLU A 18 0.54 25.60 8.05
C GLU A 18 -0.17 24.65 7.07
N GLU A 19 0.51 23.63 6.54
CA GLU A 19 -0.11 22.65 5.61
C GLU A 19 -1.26 21.87 6.27
N LYS A 20 -1.15 21.65 7.59
CA LYS A 20 -2.21 21.01 8.38
C LYS A 20 -3.42 21.93 8.56
N LYS A 21 -3.21 23.25 8.63
CA LYS A 21 -4.26 24.26 8.78
C LYS A 21 -5.00 24.51 7.46
N GLU A 22 -4.28 24.53 6.34
CA GLU A 22 -4.88 24.67 5.00
C GLU A 22 -5.77 23.47 4.66
N GLN A 23 -5.33 22.25 4.98
CA GLN A 23 -6.17 21.05 4.84
C GLN A 23 -7.41 21.06 5.76
N GLU A 24 -7.29 21.64 6.95
CA GLU A 24 -8.40 21.78 7.90
C GLU A 24 -9.45 22.82 7.43
N GLU A 25 -9.02 23.87 6.74
CA GLU A 25 -9.91 24.86 6.12
C GLU A 25 -10.59 24.32 4.85
N GLU A 26 -9.94 23.45 4.08
CA GLU A 26 -10.51 22.86 2.86
C GLU A 26 -11.45 21.68 3.15
N PHE A 27 -11.15 20.84 4.15
CA PHE A 27 -11.92 19.61 4.46
C PHE A 27 -12.73 19.67 5.76
N GLY A 28 -12.65 20.77 6.52
CA GLY A 28 -13.36 20.96 7.77
C GLY A 28 -12.79 20.14 8.94
N THR A 29 -12.96 20.65 10.16
CA THR A 29 -12.58 19.93 11.37
C THR A 29 -13.58 18.78 11.57
N VAL A 30 -13.14 17.54 11.33
CA VAL A 30 -13.99 16.39 11.65
C VAL A 30 -13.97 16.28 13.17
N ASP A 31 -15.01 16.75 13.84
CA ASP A 31 -15.20 16.57 15.28
C ASP A 31 -14.99 15.08 15.62
N VAL A 32 -13.85 14.78 16.26
CA VAL A 32 -13.52 13.48 16.86
C VAL A 32 -14.32 13.36 18.16
N LYS A 33 -15.64 13.36 18.04
CA LYS A 33 -16.56 13.09 19.14
C LYS A 33 -17.33 11.81 18.80
N GLY A 34 -16.74 10.71 19.26
CA GLY A 34 -17.26 9.35 19.16
C GLY A 34 -16.36 8.48 18.30
N ASP A 35 -15.89 7.37 18.89
CA ASP A 35 -15.26 6.25 18.18
C ASP A 35 -16.28 5.65 17.19
N LYS A 36 -16.46 6.32 16.05
CA LYS A 36 -17.26 5.85 14.91
C LYS A 36 -16.61 4.62 14.25
N HIS A 37 -15.36 4.34 14.60
CA HIS A 37 -14.53 3.20 14.22
C HIS A 37 -15.19 1.83 14.47
N HIS A 38 -16.09 1.71 15.45
CA HIS A 38 -16.71 0.42 15.77
C HIS A 38 -18.22 0.37 15.56
N GLN A 39 -18.80 1.37 14.89
CA GLN A 39 -20.24 1.40 14.68
C GLN A 39 -20.64 0.56 13.47
N SER A 40 -21.66 -0.26 13.66
CA SER A 40 -22.33 -0.93 12.56
C SER A 40 -23.45 -0.07 12.01
N LEU A 41 -23.42 0.25 10.72
CA LEU A 41 -24.42 1.11 10.07
C LEU A 41 -24.97 0.43 8.81
N LEU A 42 -26.25 0.63 8.52
CA LEU A 42 -26.88 0.17 7.28
C LEU A 42 -26.69 1.24 6.20
N LEU A 43 -25.76 1.02 5.26
CA LEU A 43 -25.55 1.89 4.09
C LEU A 43 -26.07 1.18 2.84
N SER A 44 -27.04 1.78 2.15
CA SER A 44 -27.60 1.24 0.89
C SER A 44 -27.96 -0.26 0.96
N GLY A 45 -28.52 -0.71 2.08
CA GLY A 45 -28.92 -2.10 2.31
C GLY A 45 -27.82 -3.05 2.78
N ALA A 46 -26.56 -2.60 2.88
CA ALA A 46 -25.46 -3.38 3.43
C ALA A 46 -25.14 -2.96 4.87
N VAL A 47 -24.96 -3.93 5.77
CA VAL A 47 -24.52 -3.70 7.15
C VAL A 47 -23.00 -3.56 7.13
N THR A 48 -22.50 -2.34 7.33
CA THR A 48 -21.09 -2.10 7.60
C THR A 48 -20.80 -2.32 9.08
N LYS A 49 -19.56 -2.64 9.44
CA LYS A 49 -19.11 -2.94 10.81
C LYS A 49 -17.94 -2.05 11.24
N GLY A 50 -17.73 -0.94 10.54
CA GLY A 50 -16.60 -0.04 10.76
C GLY A 50 -15.27 -0.74 10.49
N ASP A 51 -14.34 -0.66 11.44
CA ASP A 51 -12.98 -1.19 11.34
C ASP A 51 -12.90 -2.69 11.00
N LYS A 52 -13.94 -3.45 11.34
CA LYS A 52 -13.98 -4.90 11.04
C LYS A 52 -14.04 -5.19 9.54
N ASP A 53 -14.55 -4.26 8.74
CA ASP A 53 -14.61 -4.42 7.28
C ASP A 53 -13.29 -4.03 6.60
N PHE A 54 -12.38 -3.37 7.32
CA PHE A 54 -11.10 -2.88 6.81
C PHE A 54 -9.90 -3.48 7.58
N PRO A 55 -9.70 -4.81 7.57
CA PRO A 55 -8.56 -5.41 8.24
C PRO A 55 -7.24 -4.97 7.58
N PRO A 56 -6.13 -4.94 8.34
CA PRO A 56 -4.82 -4.59 7.79
C PRO A 56 -4.36 -5.57 6.69
N GLU A 57 -4.86 -6.79 6.70
CA GLU A 57 -4.62 -7.78 5.64
C GLU A 57 -5.24 -7.35 4.30
N ALA A 58 -6.45 -6.77 4.31
CA ALA A 58 -7.08 -6.24 3.09
C ALA A 58 -6.24 -5.07 2.53
N VAL A 59 -5.74 -4.20 3.40
CA VAL A 59 -4.82 -3.12 3.01
C VAL A 59 -3.55 -3.71 2.40
N LYS A 60 -2.95 -4.74 3.02
CA LYS A 60 -1.77 -5.41 2.44
C LYS A 60 -2.06 -6.02 1.08
N SER A 61 -3.17 -6.74 0.94
CA SER A 61 -3.57 -7.36 -0.34
C SER A 61 -3.79 -6.34 -1.47
N TYR A 62 -4.26 -5.13 -1.14
CA TYR A 62 -4.41 -4.06 -2.12
C TYR A 62 -3.05 -3.54 -2.62
N HIS A 63 -2.06 -3.44 -1.73
CA HIS A 63 -0.73 -2.94 -2.08
C HIS A 63 0.20 -4.03 -2.64
N GLU A 64 -0.06 -5.30 -2.31
CA GLU A 64 0.66 -6.45 -2.83
C GLU A 64 0.03 -6.93 -4.13
N LYS A 65 0.68 -6.58 -5.25
CA LYS A 65 0.27 -7.08 -6.56
C LYS A 65 0.32 -8.61 -6.58
N PRO A 66 -0.71 -9.30 -7.06
CA PRO A 66 -0.72 -10.75 -7.10
C PRO A 66 0.41 -11.26 -8.00
N LEU A 67 1.08 -12.32 -7.55
CA LEU A 67 2.08 -12.99 -8.37
C LEU A 67 1.38 -13.75 -9.51
N PRO A 68 1.99 -13.82 -10.71
CA PRO A 68 1.49 -14.64 -11.80
C PRO A 68 1.37 -16.09 -11.35
N THR A 69 0.16 -16.66 -11.42
CA THR A 69 -0.10 -18.05 -11.03
C THR A 69 0.38 -19.04 -12.09
N LEU A 70 0.52 -18.59 -13.33
CA LEU A 70 0.99 -19.39 -14.45
C LEU A 70 2.39 -18.92 -14.86
N ASP A 71 3.36 -19.84 -14.78
CA ASP A 71 4.68 -19.60 -15.37
C ASP A 71 4.59 -19.82 -16.88
N ASN A 72 4.51 -18.73 -17.64
CA ASN A 72 4.51 -18.75 -19.10
C ASN A 72 5.92 -18.92 -19.69
N ARG A 73 6.92 -19.29 -18.88
CA ARG A 73 8.27 -19.51 -19.38
C ARG A 73 8.27 -20.70 -20.35
N PRO A 74 8.78 -20.52 -21.58
CA PRO A 74 8.90 -21.63 -22.52
C PRO A 74 9.82 -22.72 -21.92
N PRO A 75 9.53 -24.01 -22.15
CA PRO A 75 10.36 -25.09 -21.65
C PRO A 75 11.78 -24.90 -22.17
N THR A 76 12.77 -24.96 -21.26
CA THR A 76 14.18 -24.90 -21.62
C THR A 76 14.57 -26.19 -22.34
N LYS A 77 14.33 -26.22 -23.65
CA LYS A 77 14.83 -27.29 -24.51
C LYS A 77 16.35 -27.11 -24.60
N GLN A 78 17.10 -28.15 -24.23
CA GLN A 78 18.54 -28.18 -24.46
C GLN A 78 18.78 -28.19 -25.98
N HIS A 79 19.31 -27.10 -26.51
CA HIS A 79 19.72 -27.05 -27.90
C HIS A 79 21.02 -27.85 -28.03
N ALA A 80 20.96 -29.00 -28.73
CA ALA A 80 22.15 -29.75 -29.09
C ALA A 80 22.95 -28.94 -30.13
N ILE A 81 23.99 -28.24 -29.68
CA ILE A 81 24.89 -27.50 -30.55
C ILE A 81 25.76 -28.51 -31.29
N GLN A 82 25.56 -28.65 -32.60
CA GLN A 82 26.41 -29.50 -33.45
C GLN A 82 27.69 -28.74 -33.78
N GLN A 83 28.74 -28.96 -33.00
CA GLN A 83 30.09 -28.49 -33.31
C GLN A 83 30.80 -29.56 -34.16
N PRO A 84 31.49 -29.17 -35.26
CA PRO A 84 32.33 -30.10 -36.01
C PRO A 84 33.51 -30.58 -35.16
N ARG A 85 33.91 -31.84 -35.35
CA ARG A 85 35.13 -32.41 -34.75
C ARG A 85 36.35 -32.03 -35.57
#